data_AF-A0A7X6PQU9-F1
#
_entry.id   AF-A0A7X6PQU9-F1
#
_cell.length_a   1.000
_cell.length_b   1.000
_cell.length_c   1.000
_cell.angle_alpha   90.00
_cell.angle_beta   90.00
_cell.angle_gamma   90.00
#
_symmetry.space_group_name_H-M   'P 1'
#
loop_
_entity.id
_entity.type
_entity.pdbx_description
1 polymer ?
#
loop_
_entity_poly.entity_id
_entity_poly.type
_entity_poly.pdbx_seq_one_letter_code
_entity_poly.pdbx_strand_id
1 'polypeptide(L)'
;MLKSLEIQGFKSFPERTEISFHKGITAIVGPNGTGKSNITDAIRWVLGEQSAKTLRGQRMEDVIFSGTAQRRPVSFSEVTLTLDNSKHILPIDYETVSITRRYYRSGDSEYLINKTPCRLKDITTLLMDTGIGLDGYSIIGQGRIDDILSNRSEDRRAIFEEASGIVQYRAR
;
A
#
# COMPACT_ATOMS: atom_id res chain seq x y z
N MET A 1 -14.17 -2.45 2.72
CA MET A 1 -13.32 -2.86 3.87
C MET A 1 -12.29 -3.88 3.38
N LEU A 2 -11.09 -3.96 3.97
CA LEU A 2 -10.05 -4.92 3.55
C LEU A 2 -10.56 -6.37 3.70
N LYS A 3 -10.43 -7.21 2.66
CA LYS A 3 -10.76 -8.64 2.71
C LYS A 3 -9.52 -9.51 2.76
N SER A 4 -8.59 -9.29 1.85
CA SER A 4 -7.34 -10.04 1.81
C SER A 4 -6.22 -9.24 1.16
N LEU A 5 -4.98 -9.63 1.48
CA LEU A 5 -3.76 -9.16 0.85
C LEU A 5 -2.95 -10.37 0.43
N GLU A 6 -2.70 -10.49 -0.87
CA GLU A 6 -1.78 -11.46 -1.44
C GLU A 6 -0.45 -10.77 -1.76
N ILE A 7 0.66 -11.38 -1.35
CA ILE A 7 2.00 -10.84 -1.50
C ILE A 7 2.90 -11.92 -2.09
N GLN A 8 3.62 -11.62 -3.16
CA GLN A 8 4.61 -12.53 -3.75
C GLN A 8 5.82 -11.76 -4.24
N GLY A 9 7.01 -12.28 -3.96
CA GLY A 9 8.28 -11.67 -4.37
C GLY A 9 8.52 -10.27 -3.82
N PHE A 10 7.70 -9.78 -2.89
CA PHE A 10 7.78 -8.44 -2.35
C PHE A 10 8.64 -8.44 -1.08
N LYS A 11 9.81 -7.81 -1.13
CA LYS A 11 10.74 -7.69 0.00
C LYS A 11 10.97 -9.03 0.69
N SER A 12 10.61 -9.16 1.97
CA SER A 12 10.80 -10.38 2.76
C SER A 12 9.84 -11.53 2.42
N PHE A 13 8.95 -11.38 1.43
CA PHE A 13 7.98 -12.39 1.01
C PHE A 13 8.41 -13.03 -0.32
N PRO A 14 9.32 -14.02 -0.31
CA PRO A 14 9.80 -14.66 -1.54
C PRO A 14 8.74 -15.51 -2.25
N GLU A 15 7.83 -16.10 -1.49
CA GLU A 15 6.76 -16.97 -1.96
C GLU A 15 5.40 -16.29 -1.76
N ARG A 16 4.39 -16.77 -2.49
CA ARG A 16 3.03 -16.26 -2.37
C ARG A 16 2.51 -16.50 -0.95
N THR A 17 2.14 -15.42 -0.30
CA THR A 17 1.55 -15.40 1.04
C THR A 17 0.21 -14.68 0.96
N GLU A 18 -0.84 -15.28 1.49
CA GLU A 18 -2.17 -14.68 1.58
C GLU A 18 -2.50 -14.36 3.03
N ILE A 19 -2.94 -13.13 3.28
CA ILE A 19 -3.39 -12.65 4.58
C ILE A 19 -4.87 -12.29 4.46
N SER A 20 -5.73 -13.00 5.18
CA SER A 20 -7.16 -12.67 5.28
C SER A 20 -7.39 -11.68 6.42
N PHE A 21 -8.17 -10.64 6.15
CA PHE A 21 -8.60 -9.68 7.16
C PHE A 21 -10.05 -9.96 7.57
N HIS A 22 -10.28 -9.94 8.87
CA HIS A 22 -11.61 -10.11 9.44
C HIS A 22 -12.16 -8.76 9.89
N LYS A 23 -13.49 -8.70 10.08
CA LYS A 23 -14.11 -7.53 10.70
C LYS A 23 -13.58 -7.37 12.13
N GLY A 24 -13.36 -6.13 12.55
CA GLY A 24 -12.79 -5.81 13.86
C GLY A 24 -11.29 -5.54 13.78
N ILE A 25 -10.53 -6.10 14.72
CA ILE A 25 -9.10 -5.82 14.89
C ILE A 25 -8.30 -7.02 14.40
N THR A 26 -7.39 -6.79 13.45
CA THR A 26 -6.40 -7.78 13.00
C THR A 26 -5.02 -7.36 13.52
N ALA A 27 -4.38 -8.21 14.33
CA ALA A 27 -3.05 -7.96 14.88
C ALA A 27 -2.00 -8.78 14.13
N ILE A 28 -0.94 -8.12 13.66
CA ILE A 28 0.21 -8.74 13.00
C ILE A 28 1.38 -8.73 13.99
N VAL A 29 1.80 -9.91 14.44
CA VAL A 29 2.83 -10.08 15.48
C VAL A 29 3.99 -10.97 15.01
N GLY A 30 5.13 -10.85 15.68
CA GLY A 30 6.34 -11.62 15.38
C GLY A 30 7.62 -10.90 15.81
N PRO A 31 8.79 -11.56 15.77
CA PRO A 31 10.08 -10.96 16.13
C PRO A 31 10.49 -9.78 15.25
N ASN A 32 11.41 -8.93 15.73
CA ASN A 32 11.95 -7.85 14.91
C ASN A 32 12.71 -8.39 13.70
N GLY A 33 12.61 -7.70 12.56
CA GLY A 33 13.26 -8.12 11.32
C GLY A 33 12.53 -9.21 10.51
N THR A 34 11.39 -9.74 10.97
CA THR A 34 10.65 -10.81 10.25
C THR A 34 9.73 -10.32 9.13
N GLY A 35 9.78 -9.02 8.79
CA GLY A 35 9.01 -8.49 7.68
C GLY A 35 7.59 -8.03 8.00
N LYS A 36 7.18 -7.95 9.28
CA LYS A 36 5.86 -7.45 9.68
C LYS A 36 5.50 -6.12 9.03
N SER A 37 6.41 -5.15 9.12
CA SER A 37 6.19 -3.82 8.54
C SER A 37 6.20 -3.82 7.00
N ASN A 38 6.76 -4.86 6.36
CA ASN A 38 6.69 -5.00 4.90
C ASN A 38 5.25 -5.29 4.43
N ILE A 39 4.36 -5.76 5.31
CA ILE A 39 2.93 -5.87 5.02
C ILE A 39 2.32 -4.49 4.84
N THR A 40 2.64 -3.55 5.73
CA THR A 40 2.21 -2.15 5.61
C THR A 40 2.77 -1.50 4.34
N ASP A 41 4.05 -1.77 4.02
CA ASP A 41 4.65 -1.27 2.78
C ASP A 41 3.98 -1.86 1.54
N ALA A 42 3.62 -3.14 1.55
CA ALA A 42 2.91 -3.80 0.45
C ALA A 42 1.54 -3.15 0.21
N ILE A 43 0.80 -2.85 1.27
CA ILE A 43 -0.49 -2.14 1.19
C ILE A 43 -0.29 -0.73 0.63
N ARG A 44 0.67 0.05 1.13
CA ARG A 44 0.97 1.39 0.58
C ARG A 44 1.35 1.31 -0.90
N TRP A 45 2.19 0.34 -1.25
CA TRP A 45 2.69 0.18 -2.61
C TRP A 45 1.60 -0.18 -3.62
N VAL A 46 0.69 -1.12 -3.27
CA VAL A 46 -0.42 -1.50 -4.15
C VAL A 46 -1.48 -0.41 -4.28
N LEU A 47 -1.64 0.44 -3.25
CA LEU A 47 -2.51 1.63 -3.29
C LEU A 47 -1.88 2.81 -4.08
N GLY A 48 -0.63 2.68 -4.52
CA GLY A 48 -0.02 3.56 -5.50
C GLY A 48 1.23 4.32 -5.05
N GLU A 49 1.81 4.03 -3.89
CA GLU A 49 3.02 4.69 -3.41
C GLU A 49 4.17 4.50 -4.40
N GLN A 50 4.80 5.59 -4.85
CA GLN A 50 5.88 5.59 -5.83
C GLN A 50 7.25 5.91 -5.22
N SER A 51 7.27 6.45 -3.99
CA SER A 51 8.50 6.78 -3.28
C SER A 51 9.12 5.51 -2.68
N ALA A 52 10.25 5.08 -3.25
CA ALA A 52 11.06 4.01 -2.66
C ALA A 52 11.44 4.33 -1.21
N LYS A 53 11.73 5.60 -0.90
CA LYS A 53 12.04 6.07 0.45
C LYS A 53 10.88 5.87 1.43
N THR A 54 9.64 6.19 1.03
CA THR A 54 8.45 5.95 1.88
C THR A 54 8.26 4.46 2.14
N LEU A 55 8.59 3.64 1.14
CA LEU A 55 8.64 2.19 1.26
C LEU A 55 9.95 1.71 1.91
N ARG A 56 10.78 2.53 2.54
CA ARG A 56 12.02 2.09 3.22
C ARG A 56 12.99 1.30 2.32
N GLY A 57 13.01 1.64 1.03
CA GLY A 57 13.99 1.22 0.04
C GLY A 57 14.78 2.42 -0.48
N GLN A 58 15.86 2.16 -1.22
CA GLN A 58 16.65 3.20 -1.88
C GLN A 58 16.18 3.42 -3.32
N ARG A 59 15.79 2.34 -4.01
CA ARG A 59 15.25 2.37 -5.37
C ARG A 59 14.00 1.49 -5.47
N MET A 60 13.22 1.65 -6.54
CA MET A 60 11.99 0.87 -6.69
C MET A 60 12.28 -0.63 -6.82
N GLU A 61 13.40 -1.04 -7.41
CA GLU A 61 13.80 -2.44 -7.51
C GLU A 61 13.97 -3.13 -6.15
N ASP A 62 14.17 -2.36 -5.08
CA ASP A 62 14.28 -2.89 -3.72
C ASP A 62 12.95 -3.44 -3.18
N VAL A 63 11.82 -3.20 -3.88
CA VAL A 63 10.56 -3.91 -3.57
C VAL A 63 10.64 -5.39 -3.96
N ILE A 64 11.54 -5.78 -4.86
CA ILE A 64 11.69 -7.17 -5.31
C ILE A 64 12.60 -7.92 -4.35
N PHE A 65 12.18 -9.11 -3.92
CA PHE A 65 12.99 -10.00 -3.08
C PHE A 65 14.33 -10.29 -3.76
N SER A 66 15.39 -9.87 -3.07
CA SER A 66 16.77 -9.90 -3.59
C SER A 66 17.55 -11.14 -3.20
N GLY A 67 16.88 -12.14 -2.62
CA GLY A 67 17.51 -13.39 -2.21
C GLY A 67 18.07 -13.32 -0.79
N THR A 68 18.47 -14.49 -0.30
CA THR A 68 19.21 -14.71 0.94
C THR A 68 20.25 -15.80 0.68
N ALA A 69 21.09 -16.13 1.67
CA ALA A 69 22.01 -17.26 1.57
C ALA A 69 21.31 -18.59 1.21
N GLN A 70 20.04 -18.75 1.59
CA GLN A 70 19.27 -19.98 1.39
C GLN A 70 18.28 -19.92 0.22
N ARG A 71 17.98 -18.73 -0.32
CA ARG A 71 16.93 -18.55 -1.34
C ARG A 71 17.40 -17.62 -2.44
N ARG A 72 17.17 -18.01 -3.69
CA ARG A 72 17.53 -17.21 -4.87
C ARG A 72 16.66 -15.95 -4.97
N PRO A 73 17.18 -14.85 -5.55
CA PRO A 73 16.35 -13.70 -5.90
C PRO A 73 15.26 -14.09 -6.90
N VAL A 74 14.15 -13.37 -6.87
CA VAL A 74 13.05 -13.49 -7.85
C VAL A 74 13.12 -12.36 -8.88
N SER A 75 12.44 -12.52 -10.02
CA SER A 75 12.45 -11.57 -11.12
C SER A 75 11.39 -10.46 -11.01
N PHE A 76 10.40 -10.63 -10.14
CA PHE A 76 9.30 -9.68 -9.98
C PHE A 76 8.75 -9.68 -8.55
N SER A 77 8.02 -8.61 -8.22
CA SER A 77 7.15 -8.53 -7.05
C SER A 77 5.71 -8.29 -7.51
N GLU A 78 4.76 -8.91 -6.83
CA GLU A 78 3.33 -8.74 -7.04
C GLU A 78 2.64 -8.59 -5.69
N VAL A 79 1.75 -7.61 -5.60
CA VAL A 79 0.86 -7.45 -4.47
C VAL A 79 -0.55 -7.26 -5.00
N THR A 80 -1.50 -8.02 -4.46
CA THR A 80 -2.93 -7.88 -4.72
C THR A 80 -3.66 -7.59 -3.43
N LEU A 81 -4.37 -6.47 -3.39
CA LEU A 81 -5.26 -6.11 -2.28
C LEU A 81 -6.71 -6.26 -2.72
N THR A 82 -7.47 -7.07 -1.98
CA THR A 82 -8.89 -7.28 -2.23
C THR A 82 -9.73 -6.54 -1.18
N LEU A 83 -10.70 -5.79 -1.68
CA LEU A 83 -11.59 -4.91 -0.93
C LEU A 83 -13.04 -5.39 -1.06
N ASP A 84 -13.74 -5.44 0.05
CA ASP A 84 -15.21 -5.51 0.10
C ASP A 84 -15.78 -4.15 -0.29
N ASN A 85 -16.56 -4.14 -1.36
CA ASN A 85 -17.22 -2.98 -1.92
C ASN A 85 -18.76 -3.17 -1.95
N SER A 86 -19.33 -4.01 -1.09
CA SER A 86 -20.80 -4.19 -0.93
C SER A 86 -21.56 -2.89 -0.60
N LYS A 87 -20.87 -1.90 -0.03
CA LYS A 87 -21.40 -0.56 0.25
C LYS A 87 -21.18 0.45 -0.87
N HIS A 88 -20.59 0.03 -1.99
CA HIS A 88 -20.23 0.88 -3.15
C HIS A 88 -19.47 2.16 -2.74
N ILE A 89 -18.53 2.02 -1.80
CA ILE A 89 -17.63 3.12 -1.42
C ILE A 89 -16.69 3.44 -2.58
N LEU A 90 -16.22 2.40 -3.30
CA LEU A 90 -15.49 2.57 -4.53
C LEU A 90 -16.50 2.77 -5.67
N PRO A 91 -16.32 3.78 -6.55
CA PRO A 91 -17.23 4.10 -7.65
C PRO A 91 -17.08 3.11 -8.82
N ILE A 92 -17.27 1.82 -8.55
CA ILE A 92 -17.22 0.73 -9.52
C ILE A 92 -18.30 -0.31 -9.18
N ASP A 93 -18.95 -0.85 -10.21
CA ASP A 93 -20.07 -1.78 -10.06
C ASP A 93 -19.60 -3.23 -9.82
N TYR A 94 -18.88 -3.43 -8.72
CA TYR A 94 -18.46 -4.73 -8.23
C TYR A 94 -18.57 -4.77 -6.71
N GLU A 95 -19.13 -5.83 -6.16
CA GLU A 95 -19.18 -6.05 -4.70
C GLU A 95 -17.81 -6.37 -4.09
N THR A 96 -16.86 -6.85 -4.91
CA THR A 96 -15.48 -7.12 -4.50
C THR A 96 -14.53 -6.58 -5.55
N VAL A 97 -13.57 -5.78 -5.09
CA VAL A 97 -12.59 -5.10 -5.96
C VAL A 97 -11.20 -5.55 -5.58
N SER A 98 -10.43 -6.05 -6.54
CA SER A 98 -9.03 -6.44 -6.37
C SER A 98 -8.13 -5.47 -7.12
N ILE A 99 -7.20 -4.86 -6.41
CA ILE A 99 -6.19 -3.95 -6.97
C ILE A 99 -4.86 -4.71 -6.95
N THR A 100 -4.23 -4.87 -8.11
CA THR A 100 -2.95 -5.56 -8.24
C THR A 100 -1.89 -4.61 -8.80
N ARG A 101 -0.69 -4.67 -8.22
CA ARG A 101 0.50 -4.02 -8.75
C ARG A 101 1.61 -5.05 -8.90
N ARG A 102 2.28 -5.05 -10.05
CA ARG A 102 3.48 -5.83 -10.32
C ARG A 102 4.64 -4.93 -10.71
N TYR A 103 5.83 -5.37 -10.37
CA TYR A 103 7.07 -4.72 -10.78
C TYR A 103 8.14 -5.74 -11.09
N TYR A 104 8.76 -5.57 -12.26
CA TYR A 104 9.77 -6.47 -12.80
C TYR A 104 11.16 -5.85 -12.66
N ARG A 105 12.19 -6.69 -12.61
CA ARG A 105 13.59 -6.22 -12.62
C ARG A 105 13.99 -5.45 -13.90
N SER A 106 13.20 -5.56 -14.98
CA SER A 106 13.36 -4.72 -16.18
C SER A 106 13.04 -3.24 -15.92
N GLY A 107 12.35 -2.92 -14.83
CA GLY A 107 11.82 -1.59 -14.54
C GLY A 107 10.35 -1.42 -14.90
N ASP A 108 9.75 -2.41 -15.57
CA ASP A 108 8.35 -2.36 -15.99
C ASP A 108 7.40 -2.53 -14.79
N SER A 109 6.28 -1.79 -14.84
CA SER A 109 5.19 -1.89 -13.86
C SER A 109 3.90 -2.31 -14.55
N GLU A 110 3.16 -3.24 -13.96
CA GLU A 110 1.77 -3.55 -14.36
C GLU A 110 0.81 -3.18 -13.23
N TYR A 111 -0.37 -2.69 -13.62
CA TYR A 111 -1.44 -2.32 -12.71
C TYR A 111 -2.72 -2.98 -13.20
N LEU A 112 -3.49 -3.57 -12.28
CA LEU A 112 -4.74 -4.23 -12.62
C LEU A 112 -5.82 -3.88 -11.60
N ILE A 113 -7.04 -3.70 -12.09
CA ILE A 113 -8.27 -3.67 -11.28
C ILE A 113 -9.13 -4.84 -11.73
N ASN A 114 -9.45 -5.77 -10.83
CA ASN A 114 -10.17 -7.00 -11.12
C ASN A 114 -9.56 -7.80 -12.29
N LYS A 115 -8.23 -7.90 -12.31
CA LYS A 115 -7.43 -8.56 -13.38
C LYS A 115 -7.48 -7.89 -14.75
N THR A 116 -8.16 -6.75 -14.88
CA THR A 116 -8.14 -5.93 -16.10
C THR A 116 -6.98 -4.95 -16.02
N PRO A 117 -6.07 -4.90 -17.02
CA PRO A 117 -4.98 -3.94 -17.05
C PRO A 117 -5.50 -2.50 -16.99
N CYS A 118 -4.84 -1.66 -16.19
CA CYS A 118 -5.13 -0.25 -16.07
C CYS A 118 -3.84 0.56 -15.89
N ARG A 119 -3.95 1.88 -15.70
CA ARG A 119 -2.83 2.73 -15.32
C ARG A 119 -2.86 2.95 -13.82
N LEU A 120 -1.71 3.34 -13.26
CA LEU A 120 -1.63 3.78 -11.87
C LEU A 120 -2.60 4.93 -11.55
N LYS A 121 -2.77 5.87 -12.50
CA LYS A 121 -3.74 6.97 -12.36
C LYS A 121 -5.17 6.47 -12.14
N ASP A 122 -5.54 5.34 -12.75
CA ASP A 122 -6.88 4.79 -12.63
C ASP A 122 -7.09 4.22 -11.21
N ILE A 123 -6.08 3.57 -10.63
CA ILE A 123 -6.07 3.13 -9.22
C ILE A 123 -6.16 4.32 -8.27
N THR A 124 -5.32 5.34 -8.45
CA THR A 124 -5.31 6.51 -7.55
C THR A 124 -6.63 7.28 -7.63
N THR A 125 -7.24 7.38 -8.81
CA THR A 125 -8.55 8.04 -9.01
C THR A 125 -9.67 7.23 -8.37
N LEU A 126 -9.67 5.90 -8.51
CA LEU A 126 -10.66 5.02 -7.89
C LEU A 126 -10.69 5.15 -6.37
N LEU A 127 -9.53 5.38 -5.77
CA LEU A 127 -9.35 5.53 -4.33
C LEU A 127 -9.52 6.97 -3.84
N MET A 128 -9.57 7.94 -4.76
CA MET A 128 -9.79 9.35 -4.45
C MET A 128 -11.16 9.50 -3.77
N ASP A 129 -11.21 10.27 -2.69
CA ASP A 129 -12.42 10.56 -1.91
C ASP A 129 -13.02 9.37 -1.11
N THR A 130 -12.39 8.19 -1.14
CA THR A 130 -12.84 7.00 -0.40
C THR A 130 -12.30 6.93 1.03
N GLY A 131 -11.28 7.74 1.35
CA GLY A 131 -10.48 7.66 2.58
C GLY A 131 -9.50 6.47 2.63
N ILE A 132 -9.47 5.61 1.59
CA ILE A 132 -8.59 4.44 1.48
C ILE A 132 -7.30 4.76 0.71
N GLY A 133 -7.24 5.88 -0.02
CA GLY A 133 -6.05 6.30 -0.78
C GLY A 133 -4.80 6.55 0.08
N LEU A 134 -3.68 6.86 -0.60
CA LEU A 134 -2.36 7.09 0.04
C LEU A 134 -2.38 8.20 1.09
N ASP A 135 -3.12 9.26 0.82
CA ASP A 135 -3.33 10.41 1.71
C ASP A 135 -4.56 10.22 2.62
N GLY A 136 -5.17 9.04 2.58
CA GLY A 136 -6.29 8.68 3.44
C GLY A 136 -5.80 8.34 4.85
N TYR A 137 -6.67 8.54 5.85
CA TYR A 137 -6.47 8.19 7.26
C TYR A 137 -6.12 6.71 7.54
N SER A 138 -6.09 5.88 6.51
CA SER A 138 -6.09 4.42 6.60
C SER A 138 -4.73 3.82 6.99
N ILE A 139 -3.61 4.53 6.84
CA ILE A 139 -2.27 3.98 7.14
C ILE A 139 -1.38 4.95 7.93
N ILE A 140 -1.40 4.80 9.26
CA ILE A 140 -0.49 5.52 10.17
C ILE A 140 0.83 4.74 10.30
N GLY A 141 1.91 5.34 9.80
CA GLY A 141 3.25 4.76 9.86
C GLY A 141 4.03 5.15 11.13
N GLN A 142 5.14 4.45 11.37
CA GLN A 142 6.11 4.80 12.40
C GLN A 142 6.76 6.15 12.04
N GLY A 143 6.80 7.09 12.99
CA GLY A 143 7.30 8.47 12.78
C GLY A 143 6.21 9.53 12.68
N ARG A 144 4.96 9.17 12.33
CA ARG A 144 3.85 10.15 12.31
C ARG A 144 3.53 10.73 13.69
N ILE A 145 3.85 9.98 14.74
CA ILE A 145 3.78 10.47 16.13
C ILE A 145 4.83 11.57 16.37
N ASP A 146 6.02 11.44 15.78
CA ASP A 146 7.08 12.44 15.91
C ASP A 146 6.69 13.74 15.18
N ASP A 147 5.98 13.64 14.05
CA ASP A 147 5.42 14.81 13.35
C ASP A 147 4.38 15.56 14.20
N ILE A 148 3.53 14.82 14.94
CA ILE A 148 2.58 15.41 15.89
C ILE A 148 3.31 16.15 17.01
N LEU A 149 4.43 15.60 17.46
CA LEU A 149 5.26 16.17 18.53
C LEU A 149 6.29 17.18 18.00
N SER A 150 6.34 17.43 16.68
CA SER A 150 7.31 18.33 16.07
C SER A 150 7.14 19.74 16.61
N ASN A 151 8.25 20.42 16.88
CA ASN A 151 8.25 21.82 17.28
C ASN A 151 7.99 22.77 16.11
N ARG A 152 8.09 22.31 14.86
CA ARG A 152 7.81 23.11 13.66
C ARG A 152 6.29 23.22 13.48
N SER A 153 5.80 24.44 13.37
CA SER A 153 4.37 24.71 13.16
C SER A 153 3.86 24.17 11.83
N GLU A 154 4.71 24.11 10.80
CA GLU A 154 4.40 23.57 9.47
C GLU A 154 4.03 22.09 9.52
N ASP A 155 4.86 21.27 10.16
CA ASP A 155 4.66 19.82 10.28
C ASP A 155 3.35 19.50 11.01
N ARG A 156 3.09 20.20 12.13
CA ARG A 156 1.83 20.05 12.87
C ARG A 156 0.63 20.50 12.05
N ARG A 157 0.75 21.61 11.32
CA ARG A 157 -0.33 22.14 10.46
C ARG A 157 -0.72 21.14 9.38
N ALA A 158 0.25 20.46 8.75
CA ALA A 158 -0.03 19.47 7.73
C ALA A 158 -0.96 18.35 8.25
N ILE A 159 -0.77 17.91 9.50
CA ILE A 159 -1.63 16.90 10.14
C ILE A 159 -3.07 17.43 10.30
N PHE A 160 -3.26 18.69 10.69
CA PHE A 160 -4.60 19.29 10.79
C PHE A 160 -5.25 19.53 9.42
N GLU A 161 -4.48 19.93 8.41
CA GLU A 161 -4.98 20.09 7.03
C GLU A 161 -5.41 18.74 6.44
N GLU A 162 -4.66 17.68 6.72
CA GLU A 162 -5.03 16.30 6.38
C GLU A 162 -6.29 15.88 7.16
N ALA A 163 -6.34 16.12 8.47
CA ALA A 163 -7.45 15.75 9.36
C ALA A 163 -8.77 16.51 9.11
N SER A 164 -8.69 17.65 8.41
CA SER A 164 -9.86 18.44 8.01
C SER A 164 -10.34 18.12 6.60
N GLY A 165 -9.64 17.24 5.86
CA GLY A 165 -9.99 16.88 4.49
C GLY A 165 -9.76 18.00 3.47
N ILE A 166 -9.09 19.10 3.85
CA ILE A 166 -8.88 20.28 2.99
C ILE A 166 -7.87 19.97 1.86
N VAL A 167 -7.02 18.95 2.02
CA VAL A 167 -6.04 18.52 1.01
C VAL A 167 -6.72 18.20 -0.33
N GLN A 168 -7.93 17.64 -0.32
CA GLN A 168 -8.71 17.32 -1.54
C GLN A 168 -9.13 18.58 -2.32
N TYR A 169 -9.29 19.72 -1.66
CA TYR A 169 -9.67 20.99 -2.30
C TYR A 169 -8.49 21.73 -2.94
N ARG A 170 -7.24 21.46 -2.51
CA ARG A 170 -6.03 22.09 -3.07
C ARG A 170 -5.50 21.40 -4.34
N ALA A 171 -5.84 20.14 -4.56
CA ALA A 171 -5.38 19.35 -5.70
C ALA A 171 -6.25 19.52 -6.97
N ARG A 172 -7.32 20.33 -6.91
CA ARG A 172 -8.16 20.71 -8.05
C ARG A 172 -7.69 22.01 -8.70
#